data_AF-A0A7J3BJF3-F1
#
_entry.id   AF-A0A7J3BJF3-F1
#
_cell.length_a   1.000
_cell.length_b   1.000
_cell.length_c   1.000
_cell.angle_alpha   90.00
_cell.angle_beta   90.00
_cell.angle_gamma   90.00
#
_symmetry.space_group_name_H-M   'P 1'
#
loop_
_entity.id
_entity.type
_entity.pdbx_description
1 polymer ?
#
loop_
_entity_poly.entity_id
_entity_poly.type
_entity_poly.pdbx_seq_one_letter_code
_entity_poly.pdbx_strand_id
1 'polypeptide(L)'
;MSIEEKRRILETLEKDVEFRYALMGLLGYKELLDRFSRLEEGQKKLWENQNRLWEEIRALREGQNKLWEEVRSLREGQNKLWENVNKLWEEVRALREGQNRLWEEVRRLWEEVKALREGQNKLWEEVRALRENQNRLWEEVRALREGQNKLWENVNKLWEEVRGLREETRKLWENQNKLWEEVRALREGQNKLWEEVRSLRISHERLEKYVHSGFRELRRALGSTFEDYTAAFVEVMLEDRGFKDVSVERKVLVYGGEVLEINLFCEKPLVVGEVTLKVEDVKGAEEEVMKLLKRVEVVREVYKAEPLMKVLAVGRASVEASKVLRELAEKYGIKLLIGSEIEWEY
;
A
#
# COMPACT_ATOMS: atom_id res chain seq x y z
N MET A 1 -80.87 -117.99 -125.89
CA MET A 1 -81.89 -119.00 -125.53
C MET A 1 -83.20 -118.63 -126.19
N SER A 2 -83.66 -119.44 -127.14
CA SER A 2 -84.94 -119.25 -127.85
C SER A 2 -86.13 -119.47 -126.90
N ILE A 3 -87.34 -119.02 -127.27
CA ILE A 3 -88.54 -119.18 -126.43
C ILE A 3 -88.86 -120.67 -126.21
N GLU A 4 -88.75 -121.50 -127.25
CA GLU A 4 -88.85 -122.96 -127.16
C GLU A 4 -87.89 -123.55 -126.11
N GLU A 5 -86.62 -123.14 -126.13
CA GLU A 5 -85.61 -123.65 -125.19
C GLU A 5 -85.92 -123.24 -123.74
N LYS A 6 -86.39 -122.01 -123.50
CA LYS A 6 -86.79 -121.58 -122.14
C LYS A 6 -87.99 -122.41 -121.65
N ARG A 7 -88.99 -122.63 -122.51
CA ARG A 7 -90.17 -123.44 -122.19
C ARG A 7 -89.78 -124.87 -121.84
N ARG A 8 -88.89 -125.46 -122.63
CA ARG A 8 -88.40 -126.82 -122.39
C ARG A 8 -87.66 -126.92 -121.05
N ILE A 9 -86.79 -125.96 -120.72
CA ILE A 9 -86.11 -125.95 -119.42
C ILE A 9 -87.10 -125.77 -118.26
N LEU A 10 -88.12 -124.91 -118.40
CA LEU A 10 -89.17 -124.73 -117.39
C LEU A 10 -90.03 -125.99 -117.21
N GLU A 11 -90.42 -126.67 -118.28
CA GLU A 11 -91.10 -127.97 -118.20
C GLU A 11 -90.23 -129.04 -117.55
N THR A 12 -88.94 -129.12 -117.89
CA THR A 12 -88.02 -130.06 -117.25
C THR A 12 -87.87 -129.73 -115.78
N LEU A 13 -87.78 -128.44 -115.41
CA LEU A 13 -87.81 -128.00 -114.02
C LEU A 13 -89.09 -128.43 -113.31
N GLU A 14 -90.25 -128.52 -113.98
CA GLU A 14 -91.50 -128.98 -113.37
C GLU A 14 -91.61 -130.50 -113.20
N LYS A 15 -91.16 -131.26 -114.20
CA LYS A 15 -91.36 -132.70 -114.25
C LYS A 15 -90.19 -133.50 -113.65
N ASP A 16 -88.96 -132.98 -113.76
CA ASP A 16 -87.74 -133.64 -113.31
C ASP A 16 -87.27 -133.07 -111.97
N VAL A 17 -87.60 -133.82 -110.92
CA VAL A 17 -87.26 -133.49 -109.53
C VAL A 17 -85.75 -133.52 -109.29
N GLU A 18 -85.02 -134.46 -109.89
CA GLU A 18 -83.56 -134.55 -109.76
C GLU A 18 -82.88 -133.35 -110.43
N PHE A 19 -83.29 -132.99 -111.66
CA PHE A 19 -82.76 -131.83 -112.35
C PHE A 19 -83.09 -130.52 -111.63
N ARG A 20 -84.30 -130.38 -111.08
CA ARG A 20 -84.68 -129.22 -110.23
C ARG A 20 -83.79 -129.11 -109.00
N TYR A 21 -83.57 -130.21 -108.27
CA TYR A 21 -82.68 -130.21 -107.10
C TYR A 21 -81.22 -129.94 -107.47
N ALA A 22 -80.73 -130.50 -108.58
CA ALA A 22 -79.38 -130.24 -109.07
C ALA A 22 -79.18 -128.77 -109.45
N LEU A 23 -80.13 -128.15 -110.16
CA LEU A 23 -80.07 -126.74 -110.54
C LEU A 23 -80.18 -125.83 -109.30
N MET A 24 -81.09 -126.12 -108.36
CA MET A 24 -81.18 -125.40 -107.08
C MET A 24 -79.91 -125.55 -106.24
N GLY A 25 -79.28 -126.73 -106.25
CA GLY A 25 -77.99 -127.00 -105.61
C GLY A 25 -76.85 -126.20 -106.24
N LEU A 26 -76.76 -126.15 -107.57
CA LEU A 26 -75.75 -125.36 -108.29
C LEU A 26 -75.93 -123.85 -108.07
N LEU A 27 -77.16 -123.35 -108.15
CA LEU A 27 -77.47 -121.94 -107.88
C LEU A 27 -77.19 -121.57 -106.42
N GLY A 28 -77.60 -122.42 -105.47
CA GLY A 28 -77.32 -122.24 -104.04
C GLY A 28 -75.83 -122.31 -103.71
N TYR A 29 -75.08 -123.19 -104.38
CA TYR A 29 -73.62 -123.30 -104.22
C TYR A 29 -72.90 -122.05 -104.74
N LYS A 30 -73.33 -121.49 -105.87
CA LYS A 30 -72.81 -120.22 -106.38
C LYS A 30 -73.09 -119.07 -105.41
N GLU A 31 -74.31 -118.96 -104.87
CA GLU A 31 -74.66 -117.93 -103.89
C GLU A 31 -73.86 -118.10 -102.57
N LEU A 32 -73.60 -119.33 -102.15
CA LEU A 32 -72.71 -119.62 -101.02
C LEU A 32 -71.27 -119.17 -101.30
N LEU A 33 -70.72 -119.46 -102.48
CA LEU A 33 -69.38 -118.99 -102.88
C LEU A 33 -69.28 -117.46 -102.93
N ASP A 34 -70.32 -116.78 -103.42
CA ASP A 34 -70.37 -115.32 -103.44
C ASP A 34 -70.44 -114.76 -102.01
N ARG A 35 -71.21 -115.39 -101.11
CA ARG A 35 -71.23 -115.04 -99.68
C ARG A 35 -69.90 -115.30 -98.99
N PHE A 36 -69.24 -116.43 -99.29
CA PHE A 36 -67.90 -116.74 -98.78
C PHE A 36 -66.87 -115.71 -99.24
N SER A 37 -66.89 -115.35 -100.53
CA SER A 37 -66.02 -114.29 -101.07
C SER A 37 -66.23 -112.95 -100.35
N ARG A 38 -67.49 -112.57 -100.10
CA ARG A 38 -67.82 -111.35 -99.33
C ARG A 38 -67.38 -111.43 -97.86
N LEU A 39 -67.49 -112.60 -97.24
CA LEU A 39 -67.02 -112.82 -95.87
C LEU A 39 -65.49 -112.77 -95.78
N GLU A 40 -64.79 -113.36 -96.74
CA GLU A 40 -63.33 -113.30 -96.85
C GLU A 40 -62.85 -111.85 -97.04
N GLU A 41 -63.51 -111.08 -97.91
CA GLU A 41 -63.23 -109.65 -98.07
C GLU A 41 -63.52 -108.86 -96.78
N GLY A 42 -64.62 -109.18 -96.08
CA GLY A 42 -64.95 -108.62 -94.78
C GLY A 42 -63.90 -108.94 -93.70
N GLN A 43 -63.43 -110.19 -93.65
CA GLN A 43 -62.35 -110.60 -92.74
C GLN A 43 -61.04 -109.88 -93.05
N LYS A 44 -60.70 -109.73 -94.33
CA LYS A 44 -59.51 -108.98 -94.75
C LYS A 44 -59.57 -107.52 -94.29
N LYS A 45 -60.73 -106.86 -94.49
CA LYS A 45 -60.95 -105.48 -94.00
C LYS A 45 -60.86 -105.38 -92.47
N LEU A 46 -61.35 -106.38 -91.73
CA LEU A 46 -61.21 -106.42 -90.28
C LEU A 46 -59.75 -106.56 -89.84
N TRP A 47 -58.96 -107.42 -90.50
CA TRP A 47 -57.52 -107.55 -90.25
C TRP A 47 -56.76 -106.26 -90.55
N GLU A 48 -57.06 -105.60 -91.67
CA GLU A 48 -56.46 -104.30 -92.02
C GLU A 48 -56.79 -103.24 -90.95
N ASN A 49 -58.05 -103.15 -90.51
CA ASN A 49 -58.46 -102.24 -89.45
C ASN A 49 -57.81 -102.59 -88.10
N GLN A 50 -57.68 -103.87 -87.77
CA GLN A 50 -57.03 -104.33 -86.55
C GLN A 50 -55.54 -103.95 -86.55
N ASN A 51 -54.85 -104.12 -87.68
CA ASN A 51 -53.45 -103.70 -87.81
C ASN A 51 -53.30 -102.17 -87.65
N ARG A 52 -54.19 -101.38 -88.26
CA ARG A 52 -54.19 -99.92 -88.07
C ARG A 52 -54.41 -99.51 -86.60
N LEU A 53 -55.32 -100.17 -85.90
CA LEU A 53 -55.52 -99.93 -84.46
C LEU A 53 -54.27 -100.28 -83.64
N TRP A 54 -53.56 -101.36 -83.98
CA TRP A 54 -52.31 -101.70 -83.31
C TRP A 54 -51.21 -100.67 -83.55
N GLU A 55 -51.12 -100.11 -84.76
CA GLU A 55 -50.21 -99.00 -85.08
C GLU A 55 -50.56 -97.73 -84.29
N GLU A 56 -51.84 -97.36 -84.23
CA GLU A 56 -52.33 -96.23 -83.42
C GLU A 56 -52.04 -96.43 -81.93
N ILE A 57 -52.28 -97.64 -81.39
CA ILE A 57 -51.95 -97.99 -80.00
C ILE A 57 -50.44 -97.87 -79.76
N ARG A 58 -49.60 -98.29 -80.70
CA ARG A 58 -48.14 -98.17 -80.59
C ARG A 58 -47.73 -96.70 -80.57
N ALA A 59 -48.26 -95.88 -81.50
CA ALA A 59 -47.99 -94.45 -81.54
C ALA A 59 -48.44 -93.72 -80.26
N LEU A 60 -49.61 -94.09 -79.72
CA LEU A 60 -50.09 -93.56 -78.44
C LEU A 60 -49.17 -93.92 -77.27
N ARG A 61 -48.66 -95.16 -77.22
CA ARG A 61 -47.69 -95.58 -76.18
C ARG A 61 -46.38 -94.81 -76.30
N GLU A 62 -45.88 -94.60 -77.52
CA GLU A 62 -44.69 -93.78 -77.75
C GLU A 62 -44.90 -92.33 -77.32
N GLY A 63 -46.06 -91.74 -77.66
CA GLY A 63 -46.44 -90.40 -77.20
C GLY A 63 -46.55 -90.31 -75.68
N GLN A 64 -47.13 -91.33 -75.04
CA GLN A 64 -47.21 -91.41 -73.58
C GLN A 64 -45.84 -91.48 -72.94
N ASN A 65 -44.91 -92.28 -73.48
CA ASN A 65 -43.54 -92.36 -72.97
C ASN A 65 -42.80 -91.03 -73.08
N LYS A 66 -42.92 -90.31 -74.21
CA LYS A 66 -42.34 -88.96 -74.37
C LYS A 66 -42.91 -87.98 -73.34
N LEU A 67 -44.22 -88.01 -73.11
CA LEU A 67 -44.86 -87.16 -72.10
C LEU A 67 -44.37 -87.49 -70.68
N TRP A 68 -44.13 -88.77 -70.36
CA TRP A 68 -43.53 -89.16 -69.08
C TRP A 68 -42.10 -88.64 -68.92
N GLU A 69 -41.29 -88.65 -69.98
CA GLU A 69 -39.94 -88.09 -69.98
C GLU A 69 -39.97 -86.57 -69.79
N GLU A 70 -40.86 -85.85 -70.48
CA GLU A 70 -41.06 -84.41 -70.30
C GLU A 70 -41.51 -84.07 -68.87
N VAL A 71 -42.48 -84.82 -68.32
CA VAL A 71 -42.93 -84.65 -66.93
C VAL A 71 -41.79 -84.91 -65.94
N ARG A 72 -40.93 -85.90 -66.19
CA ARG A 72 -39.74 -86.15 -65.35
C ARG A 72 -38.76 -84.98 -65.41
N SER A 73 -38.46 -84.49 -66.61
CA SER A 73 -37.58 -83.34 -66.82
C SER A 73 -38.12 -82.06 -66.14
N LEU A 74 -39.43 -81.81 -66.24
CA LEU A 74 -40.09 -80.70 -65.55
C LEU A 74 -39.99 -80.82 -64.03
N ARG A 75 -40.16 -82.02 -63.46
CA ARG A 75 -39.98 -82.25 -62.02
C ARG A 75 -38.54 -82.00 -61.57
N GLU A 76 -37.55 -82.44 -62.36
CA GLU A 76 -36.14 -82.15 -62.08
C GLU A 76 -35.84 -80.65 -62.15
N GLY A 77 -36.39 -79.94 -63.14
CA GLY A 77 -36.31 -78.49 -63.25
C GLY A 77 -36.96 -77.77 -62.07
N GLN A 78 -38.12 -78.24 -61.62
CA GLN A 78 -38.82 -77.71 -60.45
C GLN A 78 -38.00 -77.91 -59.17
N ASN A 79 -37.38 -79.07 -58.98
CA ASN A 79 -36.52 -79.34 -57.83
C ASN A 79 -35.28 -78.42 -57.81
N LYS A 80 -34.61 -78.24 -58.96
CA LYS A 80 -33.48 -77.30 -59.08
C LYS A 80 -33.90 -75.85 -58.78
N LEU A 81 -35.10 -75.46 -59.22
CA LEU A 81 -35.63 -74.14 -58.92
C LEU A 81 -35.89 -73.96 -57.42
N TRP A 82 -36.44 -74.97 -56.75
CA TRP A 82 -36.60 -74.97 -55.29
C TRP A 82 -35.27 -74.86 -54.54
N GLU A 83 -34.25 -75.60 -54.97
CA GLU A 83 -32.90 -75.49 -54.39
C GLU A 83 -32.32 -74.08 -54.54
N ASN A 84 -32.46 -73.47 -55.71
CA ASN A 84 -31.99 -72.10 -55.95
C ASN A 84 -32.78 -71.07 -55.12
N VAL A 85 -34.10 -71.23 -55.00
CA VAL A 85 -34.93 -70.38 -54.15
C VAL A 85 -34.50 -70.49 -52.69
N ASN A 86 -34.19 -71.69 -52.19
CA ASN A 86 -33.70 -71.88 -50.82
C ASN A 86 -32.35 -71.18 -50.60
N LYS A 87 -31.41 -71.31 -51.55
CA LYS A 87 -30.12 -70.59 -51.48
C LYS A 87 -30.31 -69.06 -51.45
N LEU A 88 -31.20 -68.53 -52.29
CA LEU A 88 -31.52 -67.10 -52.27
C LEU A 88 -32.11 -66.66 -50.94
N TRP A 89 -32.96 -67.48 -50.31
CA TRP A 89 -33.49 -67.18 -48.97
C TRP A 89 -32.40 -67.15 -47.90
N GLU A 90 -31.42 -68.04 -47.97
CA GLU A 90 -30.25 -68.04 -47.09
C GLU A 90 -29.40 -66.79 -47.28
N GLU A 91 -29.11 -66.41 -48.53
CA GLU A 91 -28.38 -65.17 -48.85
C GLU A 91 -29.13 -63.93 -48.36
N VAL A 92 -30.44 -63.84 -48.57
CA VAL A 92 -31.27 -62.74 -48.07
C VAL A 92 -31.25 -62.67 -46.54
N ARG A 93 -31.26 -63.83 -45.85
CA ARG A 93 -31.13 -63.87 -44.38
C ARG A 93 -29.77 -63.35 -43.93
N ALA A 94 -28.68 -63.82 -44.56
CA ALA A 94 -27.32 -63.37 -44.25
C ALA A 94 -27.15 -61.85 -44.49
N LEU A 95 -27.72 -61.32 -45.58
CA LEU A 95 -27.72 -59.88 -45.85
C LEU A 95 -28.48 -59.07 -44.79
N ARG A 96 -29.64 -59.57 -44.33
CA ARG A 96 -30.38 -58.92 -43.24
C ARG A 96 -29.60 -58.92 -41.92
N GLU A 97 -28.94 -60.02 -41.59
CA GLU A 97 -28.08 -60.10 -40.41
C GLU A 97 -26.89 -59.13 -40.51
N GLY A 98 -26.24 -59.06 -41.67
CA GLY A 98 -25.17 -58.09 -41.95
C GLY A 98 -25.65 -56.65 -41.84
N GLN A 99 -26.85 -56.35 -42.37
CA GLN A 99 -27.45 -55.03 -42.26
C GLN A 99 -27.73 -54.63 -40.80
N ASN A 100 -28.25 -55.56 -39.99
CA ASN A 100 -28.49 -55.30 -38.57
C ASN A 100 -27.20 -55.01 -37.80
N ARG A 101 -26.12 -55.77 -38.06
CA ARG A 101 -24.81 -55.51 -37.45
C ARG A 101 -24.26 -54.14 -37.83
N LEU A 102 -24.38 -53.75 -39.10
CA LEU A 102 -23.98 -52.41 -39.55
C LEU A 102 -24.78 -51.31 -38.83
N TRP A 103 -26.08 -51.49 -38.63
CA TRP A 103 -26.89 -50.54 -37.88
C TRP A 103 -26.45 -50.40 -36.42
N GLU A 104 -26.08 -51.52 -35.77
CA GLU A 104 -25.54 -51.52 -34.41
C GLU A 104 -24.19 -50.78 -34.34
N GLU A 105 -23.28 -51.03 -35.28
CA GLU A 105 -22.00 -50.33 -35.37
C GLU A 105 -22.18 -48.82 -35.61
N VAL A 106 -23.06 -48.44 -36.53
CA VAL A 106 -23.39 -47.03 -36.80
C VAL A 106 -23.94 -46.36 -35.55
N ARG A 107 -24.81 -47.04 -34.79
CA ARG A 107 -25.35 -46.51 -33.54
C ARG A 107 -24.25 -46.29 -32.49
N ARG A 108 -23.34 -47.25 -32.35
CA ARG A 108 -22.19 -47.13 -31.45
C ARG A 108 -21.26 -45.97 -31.84
N LEU A 109 -20.96 -45.82 -33.13
CA LEU A 109 -20.17 -44.68 -33.63
C LEU A 109 -20.84 -43.34 -33.32
N TRP A 110 -22.17 -43.26 -33.45
CA TRP A 110 -22.92 -42.06 -33.06
C TRP A 110 -22.78 -41.72 -31.58
N GLU A 111 -22.82 -42.72 -30.70
CA GLU A 111 -22.61 -42.54 -29.26
C GLU A 111 -21.18 -42.09 -28.96
N GLU A 112 -20.17 -42.67 -29.61
CA GLU A 112 -18.77 -42.27 -29.48
C GLU A 112 -18.55 -40.81 -29.96
N VAL A 113 -19.12 -40.44 -31.11
CA VAL A 113 -19.07 -39.06 -31.63
C VAL A 113 -19.73 -38.08 -30.66
N LYS A 114 -20.86 -38.46 -30.05
CA LYS A 114 -21.53 -37.63 -29.05
C LYS A 114 -20.66 -37.44 -27.81
N ALA A 115 -20.07 -38.51 -27.29
CA ALA A 115 -19.16 -38.45 -26.14
C ALA A 115 -17.92 -37.59 -26.44
N LEU A 116 -17.34 -37.70 -27.64
CA LEU A 116 -16.23 -36.85 -28.07
C LEU A 116 -16.61 -35.37 -28.11
N ARG A 117 -17.82 -35.03 -28.62
CA ARG A 117 -18.31 -33.64 -28.61
C ARG A 117 -18.50 -33.11 -27.20
N GLU A 118 -19.05 -33.91 -26.30
CA GLU A 118 -19.20 -33.54 -24.88
C GLU A 118 -17.84 -33.31 -24.21
N GLY A 119 -16.85 -34.18 -24.48
CA GLY A 119 -15.48 -34.02 -24.02
C GLY A 119 -14.81 -32.75 -24.57
N GLN A 120 -15.03 -32.45 -25.86
CA GLN A 120 -14.51 -31.24 -26.49
C GLN A 120 -15.10 -29.97 -25.86
N ASN A 121 -16.41 -29.97 -25.55
CA ASN A 121 -17.05 -28.84 -24.88
C ASN A 121 -16.48 -28.61 -23.47
N LYS A 122 -16.26 -29.67 -22.69
CA LYS A 122 -15.60 -29.56 -21.37
C LYS A 122 -14.20 -28.98 -21.47
N LEU A 123 -13.40 -29.43 -22.43
CA LEU A 123 -12.08 -28.86 -22.70
C LEU A 123 -12.15 -27.37 -23.05
N TRP A 124 -13.14 -26.95 -23.84
CA TRP A 124 -13.34 -25.53 -24.15
C TRP A 124 -13.69 -24.70 -22.92
N GLU A 125 -14.51 -25.22 -22.01
CA GLU A 125 -14.83 -24.58 -20.73
C GLU A 125 -13.59 -24.44 -19.84
N GLU A 126 -12.79 -25.50 -19.72
CA GLU A 126 -11.52 -25.47 -18.98
C GLU A 126 -10.54 -24.45 -19.56
N VAL A 127 -10.38 -24.41 -20.89
CA VAL A 127 -9.53 -23.43 -21.58
C VAL A 127 -10.03 -22.00 -21.33
N ARG A 128 -11.35 -21.76 -21.30
CA ARG A 128 -11.92 -20.46 -20.97
C ARG A 128 -11.59 -20.07 -19.53
N ALA A 129 -11.79 -20.97 -18.57
CA ALA A 129 -11.46 -20.73 -17.16
C ALA A 129 -9.97 -20.45 -16.95
N LEU A 130 -9.08 -21.17 -17.64
CA LEU A 130 -7.64 -20.90 -17.61
C LEU A 130 -7.29 -19.52 -18.14
N ARG A 131 -7.93 -19.06 -19.23
CA ARG A 131 -7.74 -17.70 -19.77
C ARG A 131 -8.21 -16.63 -18.80
N GLU A 132 -9.35 -16.83 -18.14
CA GLU A 132 -9.86 -15.90 -17.12
C GLU A 132 -8.90 -15.80 -15.92
N ASN A 133 -8.40 -16.93 -15.43
CA ASN A 133 -7.41 -16.96 -14.36
C ASN A 133 -6.09 -16.29 -14.77
N GLN A 134 -5.65 -16.49 -16.02
CA GLN A 134 -4.46 -15.82 -16.55
C GLN A 134 -4.64 -14.30 -16.59
N ASN A 135 -5.81 -13.81 -16.99
CA ASN A 135 -6.10 -12.37 -16.98
C ASN A 135 -6.07 -11.79 -15.56
N ARG A 136 -6.66 -12.49 -14.59
CA ARG A 136 -6.61 -12.08 -13.17
C ARG A 136 -5.18 -11.99 -12.64
N LEU A 137 -4.34 -12.98 -12.96
CA LEU A 137 -2.92 -12.94 -12.60
C LEU A 137 -2.20 -11.74 -13.22
N TRP A 138 -2.51 -11.38 -14.47
CA TRP A 138 -1.94 -10.19 -15.11
C TRP A 138 -2.36 -8.89 -14.41
N GLU A 139 -3.61 -8.80 -13.95
CA GLU A 139 -4.10 -7.66 -13.16
C GLU A 139 -3.38 -7.56 -11.81
N GLU A 140 -3.22 -8.68 -11.10
CA GLU A 140 -2.47 -8.72 -9.83
C GLU A 140 -1.01 -8.31 -10.02
N VAL A 141 -0.34 -8.80 -11.07
CA VAL A 141 1.04 -8.40 -11.41
C VAL A 141 1.12 -6.90 -11.70
N ARG A 142 0.12 -6.33 -12.39
CA ARG A 142 0.07 -4.88 -12.64
C ARG A 142 -0.07 -4.09 -11.34
N ALA A 143 -0.99 -4.51 -10.45
CA ALA A 143 -1.20 -3.87 -9.16
C ALA A 143 0.07 -3.92 -8.28
N LEU A 144 0.79 -5.05 -8.28
CA LEU A 144 2.06 -5.19 -7.58
C LEU A 144 3.13 -4.23 -8.12
N ARG A 145 3.23 -4.08 -9.45
CA ARG A 145 4.15 -3.12 -10.07
C ARG A 145 3.82 -1.67 -9.70
N GLU A 146 2.54 -1.31 -9.70
CA GLU A 146 2.09 0.01 -9.26
C GLU A 146 2.42 0.25 -7.78
N GLY A 147 2.21 -0.75 -6.92
CA GLY A 147 2.59 -0.71 -5.51
C GLY A 147 4.10 -0.51 -5.32
N GLN A 148 4.93 -1.22 -6.08
CA GLN A 148 6.39 -1.06 -6.07
C GLN A 148 6.82 0.35 -6.49
N ASN A 149 6.20 0.91 -7.53
CA ASN A 149 6.51 2.28 -7.98
C ASN A 149 6.19 3.32 -6.90
N LYS A 150 5.02 3.22 -6.25
CA LYS A 150 4.66 4.10 -5.12
C LYS A 150 5.64 3.99 -3.95
N LEU A 151 6.11 2.77 -3.67
CA LEU A 151 7.10 2.54 -2.63
C LEU A 151 8.43 3.22 -2.98
N TRP A 152 8.88 3.12 -4.23
CA TRP A 152 10.06 3.84 -4.71
C TRP A 152 9.93 5.36 -4.62
N GLU A 153 8.78 5.92 -4.98
CA GLU A 153 8.50 7.35 -4.82
C GLU A 153 8.60 7.79 -3.34
N ASN A 154 8.03 7.01 -2.43
CA ASN A 154 8.11 7.30 -0.99
C ASN A 154 9.55 7.20 -0.46
N VAL A 155 10.31 6.20 -0.91
CA VAL A 155 11.75 6.07 -0.57
C VAL A 155 12.53 7.28 -1.06
N ASN A 156 12.25 7.78 -2.26
CA ASN A 156 12.91 8.99 -2.78
C ASN A 156 12.59 10.23 -1.95
N LYS A 157 11.32 10.42 -1.55
CA LYS A 157 10.92 11.53 -0.65
C LYS A 157 11.64 11.46 0.70
N LEU A 158 11.73 10.28 1.30
CA LEU A 158 12.48 10.07 2.54
C LEU A 158 13.96 10.43 2.37
N TRP A 159 14.57 10.09 1.24
CA TRP A 159 15.95 10.49 0.95
C TRP A 159 16.13 12.00 0.82
N GLU A 160 15.15 12.70 0.24
CA GLU A 160 15.14 14.18 0.18
C GLU A 160 15.01 14.79 1.57
N GLU A 161 14.10 14.29 2.42
CA GLU A 161 13.96 14.74 3.80
C GLU A 161 15.24 14.52 4.61
N VAL A 162 15.85 13.33 4.51
CA VAL A 162 17.13 13.01 5.16
C VAL A 162 18.23 13.96 4.68
N ARG A 163 18.25 14.32 3.40
CA ARG A 163 19.21 15.30 2.87
C ARG A 163 18.97 16.69 3.45
N GLY A 164 17.71 17.12 3.54
CA GLY A 164 17.32 18.39 4.16
C GLY A 164 17.76 18.48 5.63
N LEU A 165 17.45 17.45 6.42
CA LEU A 165 17.86 17.37 7.83
C LEU A 165 19.39 17.41 8.00
N ARG A 166 20.14 16.75 7.10
CA ARG A 166 21.61 16.82 7.12
C ARG A 166 22.12 18.23 6.84
N GLU A 167 21.48 18.97 5.95
CA GLU A 167 21.85 20.36 5.65
C GLU A 167 21.52 21.30 6.83
N GLU A 168 20.34 21.17 7.43
CA GLU A 168 19.98 21.91 8.64
C GLU A 168 20.95 21.63 9.80
N THR A 169 21.30 20.36 10.00
CA THR A 169 22.29 19.95 11.01
C THR A 169 23.64 20.63 10.76
N ARG A 170 24.07 20.72 9.49
CA ARG A 170 25.31 21.43 9.13
C ARG A 170 25.23 22.93 9.47
N LYS A 171 24.11 23.59 9.13
CA LYS A 171 23.87 25.00 9.46
C LYS A 171 23.87 25.24 10.97
N LEU A 172 23.29 24.34 11.75
CA LEU A 172 23.32 24.40 13.22
C LEU A 172 24.76 24.33 13.75
N TRP A 173 25.57 23.41 13.21
CA TRP A 173 27.00 23.31 13.56
C TRP A 173 27.78 24.58 13.22
N GLU A 174 27.55 25.16 12.03
CA GLU A 174 28.18 26.42 11.63
C GLU A 174 27.80 27.57 12.57
N ASN A 175 26.51 27.70 12.92
CA ASN A 175 26.04 28.71 13.86
C ASN A 175 26.59 28.49 15.27
N GLN A 176 26.69 27.24 15.73
CA GLN A 176 27.29 26.92 17.02
C GLN A 176 28.76 27.33 17.05
N ASN A 177 29.52 27.10 15.98
CA ASN A 177 30.92 27.54 15.89
C ASN A 177 31.04 29.07 15.94
N LYS A 178 30.18 29.82 15.23
CA LYS A 178 30.15 31.29 15.34
C LYS A 178 29.85 31.76 16.76
N LEU A 179 28.90 31.12 17.43
CA LEU A 179 28.57 31.44 18.82
C LEU A 179 29.77 31.20 19.76
N TRP A 180 30.54 30.12 19.53
CA TRP A 180 31.78 29.87 20.26
C TRP A 180 32.85 30.94 20.02
N GLU A 181 32.97 31.44 18.79
CA GLU A 181 33.88 32.55 18.46
C GLU A 181 33.44 33.84 19.15
N GLU A 182 32.16 34.19 19.14
CA GLU A 182 31.60 35.34 19.85
C GLU A 182 31.84 35.25 21.36
N VAL A 183 31.58 34.07 21.96
CA VAL A 183 31.86 33.83 23.39
C VAL A 183 33.34 34.00 23.71
N ARG A 184 34.25 33.55 22.82
CA ARG A 184 35.69 33.75 22.99
C ARG A 184 36.06 35.24 22.93
N ALA A 185 35.54 35.97 21.94
CA ALA A 185 35.76 37.41 21.81
C ALA A 185 35.22 38.20 23.00
N LEU A 186 34.04 37.83 23.52
CA LEU A 186 33.47 38.41 24.74
C LEU A 186 34.36 38.17 25.96
N ARG A 187 34.90 36.94 26.12
CA ARG A 187 35.87 36.63 27.20
C ARG A 187 37.15 37.46 27.09
N GLU A 188 37.68 37.61 25.87
CA GLU A 188 38.86 38.46 25.63
C GLU A 188 38.57 39.93 25.95
N GLY A 189 37.42 40.45 25.51
CA GLY A 189 36.97 41.81 25.84
C GLY A 189 36.79 42.02 27.34
N GLN A 190 36.19 41.03 28.02
CA GLN A 190 36.04 41.05 29.48
C GLN A 190 37.41 41.12 30.17
N ASN A 191 38.38 40.30 29.75
CA ASN A 191 39.73 40.32 30.33
C ASN A 191 40.43 41.68 30.15
N LYS A 192 40.32 42.30 28.97
CA LYS A 192 40.84 43.66 28.74
C LYS A 192 40.20 44.68 29.67
N LEU A 193 38.88 44.61 29.85
CA LEU A 193 38.16 45.49 30.76
C LEU A 193 38.65 45.31 32.22
N TRP A 194 38.91 44.07 32.65
CA TRP A 194 39.50 43.81 33.97
C TRP A 194 40.90 44.42 34.12
N GLU A 195 41.73 44.37 33.08
CA GLU A 195 43.05 45.01 33.07
C GLU A 195 42.94 46.54 33.14
N GLU A 196 42.03 47.14 32.38
CA GLU A 196 41.75 48.59 32.42
C GLU A 196 41.24 49.02 33.79
N VAL A 197 40.27 48.32 34.36
CA VAL A 197 39.75 48.60 35.72
C VAL A 197 40.86 48.49 36.77
N ARG A 198 41.74 47.50 36.66
CA ARG A 198 42.90 47.36 37.56
C ARG A 198 43.87 48.54 37.39
N SER A 199 44.15 48.95 36.17
CA SER A 199 45.02 50.10 35.87
C SER A 199 44.41 51.41 36.42
N LEU A 200 43.11 51.62 36.20
CA LEU A 200 42.38 52.77 36.73
C LEU A 200 42.45 52.81 38.26
N ARG A 201 42.22 51.67 38.92
CA ARG A 201 42.34 51.56 40.38
C ARG A 201 43.74 51.97 40.88
N ILE A 202 44.80 51.48 40.23
CA ILE A 202 46.18 51.87 40.56
C ILE A 202 46.41 53.37 40.32
N SER A 203 45.88 53.93 39.23
CA SER A 203 46.00 55.37 38.94
C SER A 203 45.25 56.23 39.94
N HIS A 204 44.08 55.78 40.38
CA HIS A 204 43.27 56.43 41.41
C HIS A 204 44.00 56.44 42.75
N GLU A 205 44.51 55.29 43.20
CA GLU A 205 45.31 55.19 44.44
C GLU A 205 46.56 56.12 44.39
N ARG A 206 47.18 56.30 43.22
CA ARG A 206 48.29 57.26 43.06
C ARG A 206 47.83 58.72 43.11
N LEU A 207 46.73 59.05 42.43
CA LEU A 207 46.18 60.41 42.41
C LEU A 207 45.73 60.81 43.81
N GLU A 208 45.07 59.92 44.54
CA GLU A 208 44.75 60.10 45.96
C GLU A 208 46.00 60.45 46.76
N LYS A 209 47.10 59.69 46.62
CA LYS A 209 48.37 59.98 47.31
C LYS A 209 48.95 61.36 46.96
N TYR A 210 48.89 61.79 45.70
CA TYR A 210 49.41 63.11 45.29
C TYR A 210 48.58 64.27 45.79
N VAL A 211 47.25 64.16 45.67
CA VAL A 211 46.30 65.13 46.23
C VAL A 211 46.55 65.25 47.72
N HIS A 212 46.70 64.11 48.39
CA HIS A 212 46.97 64.03 49.80
C HIS A 212 48.25 64.76 50.23
N SER A 213 49.37 64.51 49.56
CA SER A 213 50.63 65.19 49.86
C SER A 213 50.57 66.69 49.60
N GLY A 214 49.92 67.12 48.50
CA GLY A 214 49.79 68.53 48.15
C GLY A 214 48.99 69.32 49.18
N PHE A 215 47.86 68.78 49.65
CA PHE A 215 47.06 69.42 50.69
C PHE A 215 47.78 69.50 52.04
N ARG A 216 48.59 68.49 52.38
CA ARG A 216 49.40 68.49 53.60
C ARG A 216 50.48 69.59 53.57
N GLU A 217 51.12 69.80 52.43
CA GLU A 217 52.12 70.86 52.25
C GLU A 217 51.48 72.26 52.25
N LEU A 218 50.32 72.43 51.60
CA LEU A 218 49.56 73.68 51.63
C LEU A 218 49.17 74.09 53.04
N ARG A 219 48.71 73.15 53.87
CA ARG A 219 48.41 73.40 55.29
C ARG A 219 49.63 73.91 56.06
N ARG A 220 50.82 73.38 55.79
CA ARG A 220 52.06 73.86 56.44
C ARG A 220 52.47 75.25 55.97
N ALA A 221 52.31 75.54 54.68
CA ALA A 221 52.74 76.80 54.09
C ALA A 221 51.83 77.99 54.45
N LEU A 222 50.52 77.76 54.52
CA LEU A 222 49.51 78.81 54.74
C LEU A 222 49.25 79.11 56.23
N GLY A 223 49.81 78.32 57.16
CA GLY A 223 49.60 78.51 58.60
C GLY A 223 48.15 78.32 59.05
N SER A 224 47.31 77.69 58.22
CA SER A 224 45.90 77.47 58.49
C SER A 224 45.69 76.37 59.54
N THR A 225 44.67 76.54 60.37
CA THR A 225 44.31 75.59 61.43
C THR A 225 43.70 74.31 60.86
N PHE A 226 43.58 73.27 61.68
CA PHE A 226 42.86 72.05 61.27
C PHE A 226 41.37 72.35 60.99
N GLU A 227 40.83 73.37 61.66
CA GLU A 227 39.46 73.85 61.48
C GLU A 227 39.28 74.50 60.11
N ASP A 228 40.18 75.42 59.72
CA ASP A 228 40.15 76.08 58.41
C ASP A 228 40.23 75.08 57.25
N TYR A 229 41.07 74.05 57.39
CA TYR A 229 41.17 72.98 56.41
C TYR A 229 39.88 72.17 56.32
N THR A 230 39.30 71.83 57.47
CA THR A 230 38.06 71.06 57.53
C THR A 230 36.91 71.87 56.95
N ALA A 231 36.83 73.17 57.23
CA ALA A 231 35.84 74.09 56.67
C ALA A 231 35.88 74.10 55.14
N ALA A 232 37.05 74.31 54.53
CA ALA A 232 37.21 74.25 53.07
C ALA A 232 36.81 72.89 52.48
N PHE A 233 37.13 71.78 53.17
CA PHE A 233 36.71 70.45 52.73
C PHE A 233 35.19 70.27 52.78
N VAL A 234 34.53 70.82 53.81
CA VAL A 234 33.07 70.82 53.90
C VAL A 234 32.44 71.70 52.81
N GLU A 235 33.03 72.86 52.49
CA GLU A 235 32.59 73.70 51.37
C GLU A 235 32.63 72.93 50.04
N VAL A 236 33.74 72.25 49.72
CA VAL A 236 33.84 71.42 48.51
C VAL A 236 32.79 70.30 48.51
N MET A 237 32.56 69.62 49.64
CA MET A 237 31.50 68.60 49.74
C MET A 237 30.09 69.18 49.51
N LEU A 238 29.86 70.44 49.83
CA LEU A 238 28.60 71.13 49.57
C LEU A 238 28.51 71.56 48.10
N GLU A 239 29.59 72.07 47.51
CA GLU A 239 29.67 72.41 46.08
C GLU A 239 29.42 71.20 45.18
N ASP A 240 30.04 70.05 45.48
CA ASP A 240 29.82 68.78 44.77
C ASP A 240 28.35 68.32 44.85
N ARG A 241 27.64 68.72 45.90
CA ARG A 241 26.19 68.47 46.07
C ARG A 241 25.32 69.53 45.40
N GLY A 242 25.91 70.48 44.68
CA GLY A 242 25.23 71.49 43.89
C GLY A 242 24.87 72.77 44.65
N PHE A 243 25.35 72.95 45.88
CA PHE A 243 25.19 74.21 46.61
C PHE A 243 26.22 75.24 46.11
N LYS A 244 25.78 76.48 45.87
CA LYS A 244 26.66 77.57 45.40
C LYS A 244 26.75 78.66 46.46
N ASP A 245 27.84 79.42 46.43
CA ASP A 245 28.12 80.52 47.35
C ASP A 245 28.07 80.10 48.83
N VAL A 246 28.53 78.88 49.12
CA VAL A 246 28.62 78.34 50.47
C VAL A 246 29.87 78.84 51.18
N SER A 247 29.73 79.17 52.46
CA SER A 247 30.85 79.54 53.31
C SER A 247 30.70 78.85 54.65
N VAL A 248 31.72 78.11 55.06
CA VAL A 248 31.79 77.39 56.33
C VAL A 248 32.80 78.12 57.21
N GLU A 249 32.33 78.72 58.29
CA GLU A 249 33.17 79.52 59.19
C GLU A 249 32.89 79.17 60.65
N ARG A 250 33.76 79.63 61.55
CA ARG A 250 33.53 79.53 62.99
C ARG A 250 32.43 80.50 63.40
N LYS A 251 31.46 80.02 64.19
CA LYS A 251 30.33 80.84 64.69
C LYS A 251 30.29 80.84 66.21
N VAL A 252 30.10 82.02 66.80
CA VAL A 252 29.85 82.17 68.25
C VAL A 252 28.37 82.52 68.45
N LEU A 253 27.71 81.78 69.33
CA LEU A 253 26.31 81.96 69.71
C LEU A 253 26.20 82.12 71.23
N VAL A 254 25.23 82.91 71.69
CA VAL A 254 24.89 83.02 73.11
C VAL A 254 23.52 82.39 73.32
N TYR A 255 23.46 81.33 74.13
CA TYR A 255 22.23 80.60 74.38
C TYR A 255 22.13 80.21 75.86
N GLY A 256 21.01 80.54 76.52
CA GLY A 256 20.81 80.21 77.95
C GLY A 256 21.79 80.87 78.92
N GLY A 257 22.51 81.93 78.52
CA GLY A 257 23.56 82.56 79.31
C GLY A 257 24.97 81.98 79.11
N GLU A 258 25.11 80.91 78.31
CA GLU A 258 26.40 80.32 77.92
C GLU A 258 26.86 80.82 76.54
N VAL A 259 28.17 80.99 76.37
CA VAL A 259 28.80 81.28 75.07
C VAL A 259 29.18 79.95 74.43
N LEU A 260 28.56 79.63 73.29
CA LEU A 260 28.81 78.43 72.50
C LEU A 260 29.54 78.80 71.22
N GLU A 261 30.72 78.22 71.06
CA GLU A 261 31.50 78.31 69.85
C GLU A 261 31.28 77.07 69.00
N ILE A 262 31.00 77.24 67.72
CA ILE A 262 30.82 76.18 66.73
C ILE A 262 31.99 76.27 65.77
N ASN A 263 32.77 75.19 65.64
CA ASN A 263 33.98 75.19 64.81
C ASN A 263 33.65 75.29 63.32
N LEU A 264 32.61 74.59 62.86
CA LEU A 264 32.16 74.61 61.47
C LEU A 264 30.69 75.00 61.41
N PHE A 265 30.40 76.14 60.82
CA PHE A 265 29.04 76.61 60.66
C PHE A 265 28.82 77.16 59.27
N CYS A 266 27.78 76.66 58.60
CA CYS A 266 27.23 77.27 57.40
C CYS A 266 25.75 77.56 57.65
N GLU A 267 25.27 78.75 57.32
CA GLU A 267 23.85 79.08 57.51
C GLU A 267 22.98 78.49 56.40
N LYS A 268 23.50 78.46 55.16
CA LYS A 268 22.76 78.05 53.96
C LYS A 268 23.68 77.25 53.01
N PRO A 269 23.52 75.92 52.91
CA PRO A 269 22.63 75.10 53.73
C PRO A 269 23.12 75.02 55.18
N LEU A 270 22.20 74.76 56.12
CA LEU A 270 22.56 74.71 57.53
C LEU A 270 23.52 73.54 57.80
N VAL A 271 24.75 73.84 58.18
CA VAL A 271 25.77 72.85 58.57
C VAL A 271 26.30 73.20 59.93
N VAL A 272 26.44 72.20 60.78
CA VAL A 272 27.02 72.33 62.11
C VAL A 272 28.08 71.28 62.27
N GLY A 273 29.27 71.69 62.70
CA GLY A 273 30.35 70.77 62.92
C GLY A 273 31.28 71.11 64.06
N GLU A 274 31.89 70.04 64.55
CA GLU A 274 32.89 70.00 65.60
C GLU A 274 34.21 69.57 64.99
N VAL A 275 35.29 70.21 65.42
CA VAL A 275 36.64 69.84 65.01
C VAL A 275 37.45 69.59 66.26
N THR A 276 37.99 68.37 66.38
CA THR A 276 38.89 67.98 67.47
C THR A 276 40.20 67.47 66.89
N LEU A 277 41.33 67.82 67.50
CA LEU A 277 42.65 67.45 66.97
C LEU A 277 43.00 66.00 67.25
N LYS A 278 42.61 65.47 68.41
CA LYS A 278 43.01 64.14 68.87
C LYS A 278 41.94 63.53 69.78
N VAL A 279 41.61 62.26 69.53
CA VAL A 279 40.77 61.43 70.39
C VAL A 279 41.54 60.16 70.75
N GLU A 280 41.84 59.99 72.03
CA GLU A 280 42.76 58.93 72.48
C GLU A 280 42.05 57.61 72.79
N ASP A 281 40.81 57.65 73.26
CA ASP A 281 40.08 56.49 73.75
C ASP A 281 38.58 56.52 73.40
N VAL A 282 37.88 55.46 73.78
CA VAL A 282 36.43 55.29 73.58
C VAL A 282 35.62 56.39 74.25
N LYS A 283 36.04 56.82 75.45
CA LYS A 283 35.31 57.84 76.22
C LYS A 283 35.42 59.20 75.54
N GLY A 284 36.61 59.56 75.07
CA GLY A 284 36.81 60.79 74.29
C GLY A 284 36.00 60.79 72.99
N ALA A 285 35.84 59.63 72.35
CA ALA A 285 34.99 59.51 71.15
C ALA A 285 33.51 59.84 71.46
N GLU A 286 32.98 59.30 72.56
CA GLU A 286 31.62 59.59 73.02
C GLU A 286 31.45 61.07 73.38
N GLU A 287 32.41 61.64 74.10
CA GLU A 287 32.39 63.05 74.52
C GLU A 287 32.34 64.02 73.33
N GLU A 288 33.14 63.79 72.29
CA GLU A 288 33.18 64.65 71.10
C GLU A 288 31.90 64.55 70.26
N VAL A 289 31.33 63.35 70.13
CA VAL A 289 30.03 63.16 69.48
C VAL A 289 28.93 63.89 70.25
N MET A 290 28.89 63.74 71.58
CA MET A 290 27.88 64.40 72.41
C MET A 290 28.02 65.92 72.39
N LYS A 291 29.25 66.44 72.34
CA LYS A 291 29.54 67.86 72.18
C LYS A 291 28.97 68.42 70.88
N LEU A 292 29.17 67.72 69.75
CA LEU A 292 28.58 68.09 68.48
C LEU A 292 27.04 68.07 68.56
N LEU A 293 26.45 67.02 69.13
CA LEU A 293 25.00 66.89 69.23
C LEU A 293 24.38 68.01 70.06
N LYS A 294 25.01 68.40 71.19
CA LYS A 294 24.59 69.56 71.99
C LYS A 294 24.61 70.85 71.15
N ARG A 295 25.65 71.08 70.35
CA ARG A 295 25.74 72.25 69.45
C ARG A 295 24.66 72.21 68.37
N VAL A 296 24.41 71.05 67.78
CA VAL A 296 23.36 70.83 66.78
C VAL A 296 21.98 71.17 67.36
N GLU A 297 21.67 70.75 68.59
CA GLU A 297 20.42 71.08 69.27
C GLU A 297 20.23 72.58 69.45
N VAL A 298 21.26 73.28 69.94
CA VAL A 298 21.20 74.74 70.09
C VAL A 298 21.01 75.44 68.74
N VAL A 299 21.74 75.03 67.71
CA VAL A 299 21.59 75.61 66.36
C VAL A 299 20.19 75.37 65.79
N ARG A 300 19.64 74.15 65.96
CA ARG A 300 18.26 73.83 65.55
C ARG A 300 17.25 74.77 66.20
N GLU A 301 17.43 75.06 67.48
CA GLU A 301 16.53 75.94 68.22
C GLU A 301 16.67 77.40 67.82
N VAL A 302 17.89 77.88 67.55
CA VAL A 302 18.19 79.27 67.16
C VAL A 302 17.73 79.54 65.71
N TYR A 303 18.05 78.65 64.77
CA TYR A 303 17.80 78.85 63.34
C TYR A 303 16.47 78.23 62.87
N LYS A 304 15.74 77.54 63.77
CA LYS A 304 14.45 76.87 63.48
C LYS A 304 14.50 75.98 62.24
N ALA A 305 15.65 75.36 62.00
CA ALA A 305 15.91 74.51 60.84
C ALA A 305 16.78 73.32 61.23
N GLU A 306 16.60 72.21 60.54
CA GLU A 306 17.40 71.00 60.72
C GLU A 306 18.71 71.12 59.92
N PRO A 307 19.89 70.90 60.54
CA PRO A 307 21.13 70.89 59.79
C PRO A 307 21.11 69.85 58.68
N LEU A 308 21.40 70.28 57.45
CA LEU A 308 21.61 69.40 56.30
C LEU A 308 22.74 68.40 56.59
N MET A 309 23.78 68.86 57.27
CA MET A 309 24.94 68.04 57.60
C MET A 309 25.41 68.35 59.02
N LYS A 310 25.63 67.28 59.79
CA LYS A 310 26.34 67.31 61.07
C LYS A 310 27.74 66.79 60.79
N VAL A 311 28.78 67.55 61.10
CA VAL A 311 30.16 67.17 60.76
C VAL A 311 30.97 66.99 62.03
N LEU A 312 31.62 65.84 62.19
CA LEU A 312 32.61 65.65 63.24
C LEU A 312 33.95 65.38 62.57
N ALA A 313 34.91 66.27 62.73
CA ALA A 313 36.25 66.09 62.22
C ALA A 313 37.23 65.82 63.36
N VAL A 314 37.97 64.72 63.27
CA VAL A 314 38.89 64.24 64.30
C VAL A 314 40.28 64.10 63.69
N GLY A 315 41.25 64.94 64.05
CA GLY A 315 42.58 64.94 63.42
C GLY A 315 43.35 63.62 63.59
N ARG A 316 43.29 62.98 64.76
CA ARG A 316 43.88 61.67 65.00
C ARG A 316 43.07 60.89 66.02
N ALA A 317 42.67 59.66 65.69
CA ALA A 317 41.99 58.77 66.62
C ALA A 317 42.80 57.47 66.82
N SER A 318 42.75 56.87 68.02
CA SER A 318 43.20 55.48 68.19
C SER A 318 42.30 54.52 67.40
N VAL A 319 42.77 53.28 67.18
CA VAL A 319 42.02 52.27 66.41
C VAL A 319 40.67 51.98 67.09
N GLU A 320 40.66 51.92 68.42
CA GLU A 320 39.49 51.69 69.25
C GLU A 320 38.53 52.89 69.20
N ALA A 321 39.05 54.12 69.36
CA ALA A 321 38.23 55.33 69.27
C ALA A 321 37.63 55.53 67.87
N SER A 322 38.40 55.22 66.81
CA SER A 322 37.96 55.31 65.41
C SER A 322 36.76 54.40 65.13
N LYS A 323 36.78 53.15 65.61
CA LYS A 323 35.63 52.23 65.48
C LYS A 323 34.39 52.80 66.15
N VAL A 324 34.51 53.28 67.38
CA VAL A 324 33.38 53.86 68.14
C VAL A 324 32.86 55.13 67.49
N LEU A 325 33.74 56.03 67.03
CA LEU A 325 33.34 57.23 66.29
C LEU A 325 32.53 56.89 65.04
N ARG A 326 32.92 55.85 64.28
CA ARG A 326 32.17 55.39 63.09
C ARG A 326 30.79 54.88 63.45
N GLU A 327 30.70 54.02 64.45
CA GLU A 327 29.42 53.46 64.93
C GLU A 327 28.47 54.57 65.41
N LEU A 328 28.97 55.50 66.21
CA LEU A 328 28.18 56.64 66.71
C LEU A 328 27.81 57.61 65.59
N ALA A 329 28.72 57.86 64.65
CA ALA A 329 28.46 58.74 63.53
C ALA A 329 27.36 58.20 62.62
N GLU A 330 27.40 56.89 62.29
CA GLU A 330 26.33 56.22 61.55
C GLU A 330 25.00 56.30 62.30
N LYS A 331 25.02 55.99 63.61
CA LYS A 331 23.83 56.04 64.48
C LYS A 331 23.15 57.42 64.49
N TYR A 332 23.91 58.51 64.51
CA TYR A 332 23.38 59.87 64.66
C TYR A 332 23.32 60.67 63.35
N GLY A 333 23.67 60.05 62.22
CA GLY A 333 23.71 60.70 60.90
C GLY A 333 24.77 61.79 60.83
N ILE A 334 25.92 61.57 61.47
CA ILE A 334 27.06 62.50 61.47
C ILE A 334 27.99 62.11 60.32
N LYS A 335 28.39 63.10 59.52
CA LYS A 335 29.48 62.97 58.58
C LYS A 335 30.79 63.05 59.36
N LEU A 336 31.35 61.88 59.65
CA LEU A 336 32.64 61.75 60.33
C LEU A 336 33.80 61.92 59.33
N LEU A 337 34.81 62.70 59.74
CA LEU A 337 36.05 62.93 59.01
C LEU A 337 37.23 62.64 59.96
N ILE A 338 37.87 61.47 59.87
CA ILE A 338 39.04 61.19 60.73
C ILE A 338 40.33 61.52 59.95
N GLY A 339 41.30 62.20 60.57
CA GLY A 339 42.55 62.55 59.93
C GLY A 339 43.51 61.36 59.74
N SER A 340 43.27 60.20 60.36
CA SER A 340 43.86 58.91 59.94
C SER A 340 43.09 58.24 58.79
N GLU A 341 41.97 58.80 58.36
CA GLU A 341 41.43 58.70 56.98
C GLU A 341 41.95 59.85 56.10
N ILE A 342 42.92 60.62 56.61
CA ILE A 342 43.79 61.57 55.90
C ILE A 342 45.25 61.13 56.22
N GLU A 343 45.45 59.84 56.47
CA GLU A 343 46.70 59.09 56.41
C GLU A 343 46.28 57.66 56.09
N TRP A 344 45.83 57.44 54.85
CA TRP A 344 45.32 56.13 54.44
C TRP A 344 46.45 55.09 54.50
N GLU A 345 46.19 54.05 55.29
CA GLU A 345 47.06 52.95 55.68
C GLU A 345 47.77 52.28 54.49
N TYR A 346 49.03 51.88 54.70
CA TYR A 346 49.93 51.28 53.72
C TYR A 346 49.53 49.89 53.24
#